data_AF-A0A931AHK6-F1
#
_entry.id   AF-A0A931AHK6-F1
#
_cell.length_a   1.000
_cell.length_b   1.000
_cell.length_c   1.000
_cell.angle_alpha   90.00
_cell.angle_beta   90.00
_cell.angle_gamma   90.00
#
_symmetry.space_group_name_H-M   'P 1'
#
loop_
_entity.id
_entity.type
_entity.pdbx_description
1 polymer ?
#
loop_
_entity_poly.entity_id
_entity_poly.type
_entity_poly.pdbx_seq_one_letter_code
_entity_poly.pdbx_strand_id
1 'polypeptide(L)'
;MTEPAKEWLAQALRRVEADPHAIHLLFPQAERLGGAGARSALLAALRGDYAVIRDLYERGDTGERLAILSALPELDLGAAAVGLVEDALRANDTRLVAAALGPYGSQWLDGHAFRQGVLKCVFMSIPLDSVSGLDRRFDAELARMLADYAAELRAAGRPVPRDVMERI
;
A
#
# COMPACT_ATOMS: atom_id res chain seq x y z
N MET A 1 -1.94 -18.63 16.07
CA MET A 1 -2.45 -19.43 14.94
C MET A 1 -2.75 -20.83 15.44
N THR A 2 -3.92 -21.38 15.11
CA THR A 2 -4.33 -22.74 15.54
C THR A 2 -3.61 -23.82 14.75
N GLU A 3 -3.57 -25.05 15.25
CA GLU A 3 -2.91 -26.15 14.55
C GLU A 3 -3.52 -26.47 13.18
N PRO A 4 -4.87 -26.48 13.01
CA PRO A 4 -5.47 -26.61 11.68
C PRO A 4 -5.09 -25.48 10.71
N ALA A 5 -4.94 -24.26 11.21
CA ALA A 5 -4.56 -23.12 10.37
C ALA A 5 -3.11 -23.20 9.89
N LYS A 6 -2.20 -23.69 10.74
CA LYS A 6 -0.81 -23.95 10.35
C LYS A 6 -0.72 -25.03 9.27
N GLU A 7 -1.46 -26.13 9.41
CA GLU A 7 -1.46 -27.21 8.41
C GLU A 7 -2.04 -26.73 7.09
N TRP A 8 -3.15 -25.97 7.12
CA TRP A 8 -3.73 -25.38 5.92
C TRP A 8 -2.71 -24.47 5.21
N LEU A 9 -2.04 -23.59 5.97
CA LEU A 9 -1.04 -22.67 5.41
C LEU A 9 0.14 -23.44 4.81
N ALA A 10 0.66 -24.45 5.50
CA ALA A 10 1.75 -25.29 5.00
C ALA A 10 1.36 -26.00 3.69
N GLN A 11 0.14 -26.53 3.59
CA GLN A 11 -0.35 -27.14 2.36
C GLN A 11 -0.55 -26.11 1.24
N ALA A 12 -1.09 -24.94 1.56
CA ALA A 12 -1.31 -23.86 0.60
C ALA A 12 0.02 -23.36 0.02
N LEU A 13 1.05 -23.19 0.85
CA LEU A 13 2.40 -22.82 0.42
C LEU A 13 2.99 -23.86 -0.55
N ARG A 14 2.95 -25.14 -0.21
CA ARG A 14 3.42 -26.22 -1.11
C ARG A 14 2.70 -26.21 -2.46
N ARG A 15 1.41 -25.87 -2.49
CA ARG A 15 0.64 -25.77 -3.73
C ARG A 15 1.07 -24.57 -4.58
N VAL A 16 1.26 -23.40 -3.97
CA VAL A 16 1.73 -22.19 -4.68
C VAL A 16 3.16 -22.38 -5.18
N GLU A 17 4.02 -23.03 -4.41
CA GLU A 17 5.39 -23.36 -4.84
C GLU A 17 5.42 -24.31 -6.04
N ALA A 18 4.47 -25.25 -6.12
CA ALA A 18 4.36 -26.19 -7.24
C ALA A 18 3.67 -25.57 -8.47
N ASP A 19 2.68 -24.71 -8.25
CA ASP A 19 1.92 -23.99 -9.28
C ASP A 19 1.53 -22.60 -8.76
N PRO A 20 2.21 -21.52 -9.21
CA PRO A 20 1.91 -20.15 -8.81
C PRO A 20 0.43 -19.77 -9.00
N HIS A 21 -0.25 -20.32 -10.01
CA HIS A 21 -1.67 -20.01 -10.27
C HIS A 21 -2.63 -20.59 -9.23
N ALA A 22 -2.20 -21.56 -8.43
CA ALA A 22 -3.00 -22.06 -7.31
C ALA A 22 -3.35 -20.94 -6.31
N ILE A 23 -2.56 -19.86 -6.26
CA ILE A 23 -2.80 -18.73 -5.37
C ILE A 23 -4.16 -18.07 -5.60
N HIS A 24 -4.70 -18.06 -6.82
CA HIS A 24 -6.01 -17.45 -7.13
C HIS A 24 -7.16 -18.10 -6.34
N LEU A 25 -7.03 -19.38 -6.00
CA LEU A 25 -8.02 -20.09 -5.18
C LEU A 25 -7.75 -19.97 -3.67
N LEU A 26 -6.49 -19.77 -3.29
CA LEU A 26 -6.02 -19.83 -1.90
C LEU A 26 -6.03 -18.45 -1.22
N PHE A 27 -5.64 -17.40 -1.94
CA PHE A 27 -5.50 -16.03 -1.43
C PHE A 27 -6.78 -15.45 -0.82
N PRO A 28 -7.99 -15.67 -1.41
CA PRO A 28 -9.23 -15.19 -0.82
C PRO A 28 -9.58 -15.87 0.51
N GLN A 29 -9.09 -17.08 0.72
CA GLN A 29 -9.39 -17.89 1.89
C GLN A 29 -8.29 -17.80 2.97
N ALA A 30 -7.15 -17.19 2.63
CA ALA A 30 -5.92 -17.28 3.41
C ALA A 30 -6.07 -16.77 4.84
N GLU A 31 -6.63 -15.59 5.04
CA GLU A 31 -6.81 -15.05 6.40
C GLU A 31 -7.81 -15.89 7.22
N ARG A 32 -8.85 -16.42 6.57
CA ARG A 32 -9.89 -17.23 7.24
C ARG A 32 -9.36 -18.61 7.65
N LEU A 33 -8.60 -19.26 6.78
CA LEU A 33 -8.18 -20.65 6.97
C LEU A 33 -6.76 -20.77 7.51
N GLY A 34 -5.84 -19.91 7.06
CA GLY A 34 -4.44 -19.85 7.50
C GLY A 34 -4.17 -18.84 8.62
N GLY A 35 -5.13 -17.96 8.93
CA GLY A 35 -4.99 -16.95 9.98
C GLY A 35 -4.18 -15.72 9.56
N ALA A 36 -3.94 -14.84 10.54
CA ALA A 36 -3.25 -13.57 10.36
C ALA A 36 -1.89 -13.74 9.66
N GLY A 37 -1.70 -13.04 8.55
CA GLY A 37 -0.43 -13.03 7.79
C GLY A 37 -0.31 -14.13 6.75
N ALA A 38 -1.31 -15.02 6.62
CA ALA A 38 -1.31 -16.07 5.61
C ALA A 38 -1.22 -15.50 4.19
N ARG A 39 -1.87 -14.37 3.90
CA ARG A 39 -1.74 -13.69 2.60
C ARG A 39 -0.30 -13.27 2.30
N SER A 40 0.40 -12.71 3.28
CA SER A 40 1.80 -12.28 3.12
C SER A 40 2.71 -13.49 2.85
N ALA A 41 2.51 -14.59 3.58
CA ALA A 41 3.26 -15.83 3.35
C ALA A 41 3.02 -16.42 1.94
N LEU A 42 1.78 -16.42 1.46
CA LEU A 42 1.47 -16.87 0.09
C LEU A 42 2.11 -15.98 -0.97
N LEU A 43 2.13 -14.66 -0.78
CA LEU A 43 2.78 -13.73 -1.72
C LEU A 43 4.30 -13.94 -1.74
N ALA A 44 4.94 -14.15 -0.58
CA ALA A 44 6.36 -14.47 -0.51
C ALA A 44 6.71 -15.76 -1.26
N ALA A 45 5.81 -16.75 -1.28
CA ALA A 45 5.99 -18.01 -2.01
C ALA A 45 5.98 -17.83 -3.55
N LEU A 46 5.43 -16.74 -4.09
CA LEU A 46 5.44 -16.46 -5.53
C LEU A 46 6.82 -16.04 -6.06
N ARG A 47 7.79 -15.71 -5.18
CA ARG A 47 9.17 -15.34 -5.56
C ARG A 47 9.25 -14.25 -6.63
N GLY A 48 8.35 -13.26 -6.56
CA GLY A 48 8.36 -12.11 -7.45
C GLY A 48 7.68 -12.29 -8.81
N ASP A 49 6.79 -13.28 -8.99
CA ASP A 49 5.94 -13.37 -10.19
C ASP A 49 4.95 -12.20 -10.26
N TYR A 50 5.40 -11.09 -10.84
CA TYR A 50 4.61 -9.87 -10.95
C TYR A 50 3.32 -10.05 -11.74
N ALA A 51 3.29 -10.94 -12.74
CA ALA A 51 2.10 -11.13 -13.56
C ALA A 51 0.94 -11.70 -12.72
N VAL A 52 1.25 -12.68 -11.85
CA VAL A 52 0.28 -13.26 -10.91
C VAL A 52 -0.12 -12.25 -9.84
N ILE A 53 0.84 -11.51 -9.27
CA ILE A 53 0.57 -10.48 -8.25
C ILE A 53 -0.34 -9.38 -8.80
N ARG A 54 -0.08 -8.93 -10.03
CA ARG A 54 -0.91 -7.92 -10.70
C ARG A 54 -2.33 -8.44 -10.92
N ASP A 55 -2.51 -9.66 -11.42
CA ASP A 55 -3.84 -10.23 -11.64
C ASP A 55 -4.63 -10.40 -10.32
N LEU A 56 -3.95 -10.82 -9.23
CA LEU A 56 -4.54 -10.84 -7.89
C LEU A 56 -5.00 -9.45 -7.43
N TYR A 57 -4.19 -8.42 -7.68
CA TYR A 57 -4.52 -7.05 -7.29
C TYR A 57 -5.72 -6.51 -8.09
N GLU A 58 -5.74 -6.72 -9.41
CA GLU A 58 -6.77 -6.22 -10.32
C GLU A 58 -8.15 -6.83 -10.03
N ARG A 59 -8.19 -8.10 -9.60
CA ARG A 59 -9.43 -8.82 -9.28
C ARG A 59 -9.81 -8.78 -7.81
N GLY A 60 -8.87 -8.40 -6.95
CA GLY A 60 -8.99 -8.56 -5.52
C GLY A 60 -9.89 -7.53 -4.85
N ASP A 61 -10.48 -7.92 -3.72
CA ASP A 61 -11.17 -6.98 -2.84
C ASP A 61 -10.19 -6.01 -2.16
N THR A 62 -10.72 -5.02 -1.45
CA THR A 62 -9.86 -4.02 -0.77
C THR A 62 -8.89 -4.65 0.24
N GLY A 63 -9.28 -5.71 0.94
CA GLY A 63 -8.41 -6.39 1.90
C GLY A 63 -7.29 -7.18 1.21
N GLU A 64 -7.56 -7.75 0.06
CA GLU A 64 -6.59 -8.43 -0.80
C GLU A 64 -5.59 -7.46 -1.39
N ARG A 65 -6.07 -6.36 -1.97
CA ARG A 65 -5.23 -5.26 -2.47
C ARG A 65 -4.34 -4.68 -1.37
N LEU A 66 -4.89 -4.47 -0.17
CA LEU A 66 -4.14 -3.98 0.98
C LEU A 66 -3.01 -4.94 1.39
N ALA A 67 -3.29 -6.25 1.40
CA ALA A 67 -2.29 -7.27 1.70
C ALA A 67 -1.16 -7.27 0.66
N ILE A 68 -1.49 -7.11 -0.63
CA ILE A 68 -0.51 -7.01 -1.71
C ILE A 68 0.37 -5.76 -1.55
N LEU A 69 -0.24 -4.58 -1.39
CA LEU A 69 0.50 -3.31 -1.22
C LEU A 69 1.45 -3.35 -0.01
N SER A 70 0.98 -3.92 1.11
CA SER A 70 1.77 -4.05 2.34
C SER A 70 2.97 -4.99 2.17
N ALA A 71 2.83 -6.02 1.33
CA ALA A 71 3.89 -7.01 1.09
C ALA A 71 4.93 -6.55 0.05
N LEU A 72 4.64 -5.56 -0.79
CA LEU A 72 5.53 -5.12 -1.89
C LEU A 72 7.01 -4.89 -1.49
N PRO A 73 7.35 -4.33 -0.31
CA PRO A 73 8.75 -4.15 0.10
C PRO A 73 9.54 -5.46 0.19
N GLU A 74 8.87 -6.61 0.36
CA GLU A 74 9.48 -7.93 0.58
C GLU A 74 9.50 -8.80 -0.69
N LEU A 75 8.81 -8.40 -1.77
CA LEU A 75 8.61 -9.26 -2.96
C LEU A 75 9.67 -9.12 -4.05
N ASP A 76 10.70 -8.28 -3.84
CA ASP A 76 11.82 -8.05 -4.77
C ASP A 76 11.38 -7.76 -6.23
N LEU A 77 10.37 -6.90 -6.40
CA LEU A 77 9.77 -6.57 -7.70
C LEU A 77 10.45 -5.39 -8.43
N GLY A 78 11.48 -4.80 -7.83
CA GLY A 78 12.09 -3.56 -8.33
C GLY A 78 11.03 -2.46 -8.54
N ALA A 79 11.07 -1.78 -9.68
CA ALA A 79 10.08 -0.76 -10.05
C ALA A 79 8.79 -1.34 -10.67
N ALA A 80 8.72 -2.65 -10.94
CA ALA A 80 7.66 -3.23 -11.77
C ALA A 80 6.25 -3.03 -11.19
N ALA A 81 6.12 -3.02 -9.87
CA ALA A 81 4.84 -2.84 -9.19
C ALA A 81 4.45 -1.37 -8.90
N VAL A 82 5.17 -0.38 -9.44
CA VAL A 82 4.82 1.04 -9.22
C VAL A 82 3.40 1.36 -9.71
N GLY A 83 2.94 0.72 -10.79
CA GLY A 83 1.58 0.89 -11.31
C GLY A 83 0.48 0.48 -10.30
N LEU A 84 0.74 -0.49 -9.41
CA LEU A 84 -0.20 -0.90 -8.36
C LEU A 84 -0.34 0.17 -7.27
N VAL A 85 0.77 0.86 -6.98
CA VAL A 85 0.81 1.97 -6.02
C VAL A 85 0.07 3.17 -6.60
N GLU A 86 0.33 3.51 -7.86
CA GLU A 86 -0.39 4.59 -8.54
C GLU A 86 -1.89 4.33 -8.61
N ASP A 87 -2.31 3.10 -8.88
CA ASP A 87 -3.73 2.74 -8.86
C ASP A 87 -4.34 2.89 -7.46
N ALA A 88 -3.63 2.43 -6.42
CA ALA A 88 -4.06 2.62 -5.03
C ALA A 88 -4.19 4.10 -4.67
N LEU A 89 -3.31 4.96 -5.16
CA LEU A 89 -3.39 6.42 -5.01
C LEU A 89 -4.57 7.04 -5.76
N ARG A 90 -5.19 6.37 -6.73
CA ARG A 90 -6.42 6.84 -7.40
C ARG A 90 -7.69 6.44 -6.62
N ALA A 91 -7.64 5.38 -5.81
CA ALA A 91 -8.77 4.92 -5.00
C ALA A 91 -9.18 5.91 -3.90
N ASN A 92 -10.46 5.91 -3.51
CA ASN A 92 -10.99 6.70 -2.39
C ASN A 92 -11.12 5.87 -1.10
N ASP A 93 -10.14 4.98 -0.85
CA ASP A 93 -10.04 4.20 0.39
C ASP A 93 -8.76 4.61 1.14
N THR A 94 -8.92 5.09 2.37
CA THR A 94 -7.80 5.61 3.18
C THR A 94 -6.72 4.58 3.45
N ARG A 95 -7.07 3.30 3.55
CA ARG A 95 -6.13 2.21 3.83
C ARG A 95 -5.27 1.93 2.61
N LEU A 96 -5.87 1.94 1.40
CA LEU A 96 -5.12 1.78 0.16
C LEU A 96 -4.17 2.95 -0.07
N VAL A 97 -4.62 4.18 0.15
CA VAL A 97 -3.77 5.38 0.00
C VAL A 97 -2.61 5.37 1.00
N ALA A 98 -2.88 5.03 2.28
CA ALA A 98 -1.83 4.91 3.28
C ALA A 98 -0.81 3.81 2.93
N ALA A 99 -1.27 2.63 2.50
CA ALA A 99 -0.39 1.54 2.08
C ALA A 99 0.43 1.89 0.84
N ALA A 100 -0.16 2.63 -0.11
CA ALA A 100 0.53 3.11 -1.31
C ALA A 100 1.70 4.05 -0.97
N LEU A 101 1.58 4.86 0.08
CA LEU A 101 2.67 5.72 0.57
C LEU A 101 3.56 5.05 1.62
N GLY A 102 3.49 3.72 1.73
CA GLY A 102 4.43 2.91 2.49
C GLY A 102 5.84 2.85 1.89
N PRO A 103 6.73 1.99 2.40
CA PRO A 103 8.13 1.93 2.01
C PRO A 103 8.36 1.76 0.50
N TYR A 104 7.59 0.89 -0.15
CA TYR A 104 7.72 0.64 -1.59
C TYR A 104 7.34 1.89 -2.41
N GLY A 105 6.24 2.56 -2.09
CA GLY A 105 5.85 3.79 -2.79
C GLY A 105 6.83 4.94 -2.55
N SER A 106 7.33 5.10 -1.34
CA SER A 106 8.38 6.10 -1.03
C SER A 106 9.63 5.93 -1.89
N GLN A 107 10.00 4.66 -2.14
CA GLN A 107 11.17 4.28 -2.94
C GLN A 107 10.95 4.46 -4.44
N TRP A 108 9.79 4.09 -4.98
CA TRP A 108 9.60 3.94 -6.43
C TRP A 108 8.70 4.99 -7.09
N LEU A 109 7.86 5.72 -6.34
CA LEU A 109 7.09 6.82 -6.91
C LEU A 109 8.02 7.95 -7.33
N ASP A 110 7.72 8.57 -8.48
CA ASP A 110 8.42 9.78 -8.89
C ASP A 110 8.15 10.98 -7.94
N GLY A 111 8.82 12.10 -8.21
CA GLY A 111 8.65 13.35 -7.46
C GLY A 111 7.20 13.81 -7.39
N HIS A 112 6.53 13.84 -8.55
CA HIS A 112 5.20 14.42 -8.69
C HIS A 112 4.13 13.53 -8.05
N ALA A 113 4.12 12.23 -8.36
CA ALA A 113 3.18 11.26 -7.84
C ALA A 113 3.25 11.16 -6.32
N PHE A 114 4.45 11.19 -5.73
CA PHE A 114 4.62 11.21 -4.28
C PHE A 114 3.99 12.47 -3.65
N ARG A 115 4.26 13.67 -4.17
CA ARG A 115 3.68 14.92 -3.65
C ARG A 115 2.15 14.92 -3.74
N GLN A 116 1.60 14.46 -4.86
CA GLN A 116 0.15 14.32 -5.04
C GLN A 116 -0.45 13.30 -4.07
N GLY A 117 0.25 12.19 -3.82
CA GLY A 117 -0.14 11.24 -2.78
C GLY A 117 -0.17 11.87 -1.39
N VAL A 118 0.86 12.65 -1.02
CA VAL A 118 0.91 13.36 0.27
C VAL A 118 -0.24 14.37 0.39
N LEU A 119 -0.52 15.17 -0.64
CA LEU A 119 -1.70 16.06 -0.62
C LEU A 119 -2.99 15.29 -0.46
N LYS A 120 -3.11 14.13 -1.12
CA LYS A 120 -4.29 13.27 -0.98
C LYS A 120 -4.44 12.75 0.44
N CYS A 121 -3.35 12.41 1.13
CA CYS A 121 -3.40 12.06 2.56
C CYS A 121 -4.03 13.17 3.39
N VAL A 122 -3.57 14.42 3.22
CA VAL A 122 -4.14 15.56 3.94
C VAL A 122 -5.63 15.73 3.63
N PHE A 123 -6.01 15.67 2.35
CA PHE A 123 -7.41 15.76 1.93
C PHE A 123 -8.30 14.68 2.57
N MET A 124 -7.77 13.45 2.66
CA MET A 124 -8.48 12.30 3.22
C MET A 124 -8.31 12.14 4.75
N SER A 125 -7.67 13.12 5.42
CA SER A 125 -7.36 13.05 6.86
C SER A 125 -6.54 11.82 7.27
N ILE A 126 -5.64 11.37 6.40
CA ILE A 126 -4.65 10.33 6.68
C ILE A 126 -3.45 11.02 7.34
N PRO A 127 -3.01 10.61 8.54
CA PRO A 127 -1.88 11.24 9.23
C PRO A 127 -0.61 11.21 8.40
N LEU A 128 0.08 12.35 8.27
CA LEU A 128 1.32 12.44 7.49
C LEU A 128 2.46 11.56 8.06
N ASP A 129 2.42 11.23 9.35
CA ASP A 129 3.36 10.30 10.00
C ASP A 129 3.26 8.86 9.44
N SER A 130 2.17 8.53 8.74
CA SER A 130 2.03 7.24 8.06
C SER A 130 2.77 7.18 6.71
N VAL A 131 3.19 8.32 6.16
CA VAL A 131 3.87 8.41 4.87
C VAL A 131 5.34 8.06 5.05
N SER A 132 5.76 6.93 4.48
CA SER A 132 7.14 6.47 4.60
C SER A 132 8.11 7.42 3.89
N GLY A 133 9.21 7.76 4.57
CA GLY A 133 10.28 8.59 4.02
C GLY A 133 9.87 10.03 3.71
N LEU A 134 8.76 10.53 4.29
CA LEU A 134 8.27 11.88 4.06
C LEU A 134 9.35 12.92 4.31
N ASP A 135 10.03 12.89 5.46
CA ASP A 135 11.06 13.90 5.80
C ASP A 135 12.21 13.93 4.79
N ARG A 136 12.64 12.75 4.31
CA ARG A 136 13.68 12.65 3.27
C ARG A 136 13.23 13.22 1.93
N ARG A 137 11.94 13.14 1.64
CA ARG A 137 11.33 13.53 0.36
C ARG A 137 10.58 14.86 0.42
N PHE A 138 10.65 15.55 1.55
CA PHE A 138 9.98 16.83 1.77
C PHE A 138 10.78 17.95 1.11
N ASP A 139 10.43 18.27 -0.13
CA ASP A 139 11.09 19.32 -0.90
C ASP A 139 10.31 20.65 -0.89
N ALA A 140 10.93 21.69 -1.46
CA ALA A 140 10.36 23.03 -1.51
C ALA A 140 9.01 23.08 -2.26
N GLU A 141 8.81 22.21 -3.26
CA GLU A 141 7.55 22.14 -3.98
C GLU A 141 6.45 21.53 -3.12
N LEU A 142 6.74 20.47 -2.37
CA LEU A 142 5.79 19.91 -1.41
C LEU A 142 5.42 20.91 -0.31
N ALA A 143 6.42 21.63 0.22
CA ALA A 143 6.19 22.68 1.21
C ALA A 143 5.27 23.79 0.66
N ARG A 144 5.53 24.25 -0.57
CA ARG A 144 4.70 25.24 -1.26
C ARG A 144 3.26 24.75 -1.44
N MET A 145 3.09 23.52 -1.93
CA MET A 145 1.77 22.90 -2.13
C MET A 145 0.98 22.77 -0.82
N LEU A 146 1.62 22.39 0.29
CA LEU A 146 0.97 22.32 1.61
C LEU A 146 0.63 23.70 2.17
N ALA A 147 1.48 24.70 1.93
CA ALA A 147 1.21 26.08 2.34
C ALA A 147 0.00 26.67 1.59
N ASP A 148 -0.09 26.43 0.27
CA ASP A 148 -1.24 26.83 -0.54
C ASP A 148 -2.53 26.19 -0.01
N TYR A 149 -2.51 24.88 0.24
CA TYR A 149 -3.64 24.17 0.83
C TYR A 149 -4.06 24.72 2.20
N ALA A 150 -3.08 25.00 3.07
CA ALA A 150 -3.35 25.60 4.38
C ALA A 150 -3.96 27.01 4.25
N ALA A 151 -3.53 27.81 3.26
CA ALA A 151 -4.11 29.11 2.97
C ALA A 151 -5.57 28.98 2.48
N GLU A 152 -5.86 28.02 1.61
CA GLU A 152 -7.23 27.71 1.17
C GLU A 152 -8.14 27.33 2.34
N LEU A 153 -7.68 26.46 3.25
CA LEU A 153 -8.43 26.10 4.46
C LEU A 153 -8.72 27.33 5.32
N ARG A 154 -7.72 28.17 5.60
CA ARG A 154 -7.89 29.39 6.39
C ARG A 154 -8.87 30.37 5.72
N ALA A 155 -8.77 30.56 4.40
CA ALA A 155 -9.68 31.41 3.64
C ALA A 155 -11.13 30.90 3.70
N ALA A 156 -11.32 29.57 3.77
CA ALA A 156 -12.61 28.93 3.97
C ALA A 156 -13.08 28.88 5.44
N GLY A 157 -12.34 29.48 6.39
CA GLY A 157 -12.66 29.43 7.81
C GLY A 157 -12.50 28.04 8.45
N ARG A 158 -11.77 27.12 7.80
CA ARG A 158 -11.52 25.76 8.28
C ARG A 158 -10.17 25.69 9.01
N PRO A 159 -10.06 24.90 10.09
CA PRO A 159 -8.79 24.71 10.79
C PRO A 159 -7.79 23.95 9.91
N VAL A 160 -6.51 24.34 10.00
CA VAL A 160 -5.41 23.61 9.35
C VAL A 160 -5.02 22.41 10.22
N PRO A 161 -4.88 21.20 9.64
CA PRO A 161 -4.40 20.03 10.39
C PRO A 161 -3.04 20.27 11.06
N ARG A 162 -2.84 19.70 12.25
CA ARG A 162 -1.62 19.89 13.05
C ARG A 162 -0.36 19.40 12.35
N ASP A 163 -0.44 18.21 11.75
CA ASP A 163 0.65 17.59 11.01
C ASP A 163 1.04 18.38 9.74
N VAL A 164 0.12 19.18 9.18
CA VAL A 164 0.44 20.17 8.14
C VAL A 164 1.13 21.38 8.75
N MET A 165 0.61 21.94 9.84
CA MET A 165 1.20 23.12 10.51
C MET A 165 2.62 22.88 11.03
N GLU A 166 2.96 21.66 11.43
CA GLU A 166 4.30 21.31 11.89
C GLU A 166 5.34 21.26 10.75
N ARG A 167 4.89 21.35 9.48
CA ARG A 167 5.72 21.20 8.29
C ARG A 167 5.80 22.45 7.40
N ILE A 168 5.04 23.51 7.69
CA ILE A 168 5.00 24.79 6.93
C ILE A 168 5.26 25.98 7.84
#